data_AF-A0A3C0STE3-F1
#
_entry.id   AF-A0A3C0STE3-F1
#
_cell.length_a   1.000
_cell.length_b   1.000
_cell.length_c   1.000
_cell.angle_alpha   90.00
_cell.angle_beta   90.00
_cell.angle_gamma   90.00
#
_symmetry.space_group_name_H-M   'P 1'
#
loop_
_entity.id
_entity.type
_entity.pdbx_description
1 polymer ?
#
loop_
_entity_poly.entity_id
_entity_poly.type
_entity_poly.pdbx_seq_one_letter_code
_entity_poly.pdbx_strand_id
1 'polypeptide(L)' 'YGQYIVGRMGVPYRDKEVCIISVIIDATNDIISSLSGKLGMLDGITVKTIYSKK' A
#
# COMPACT_ATOMS: atom_id res chain seq x y z
N TYR A 1 -6.48 -9.14 4.75
CA TYR A 1 -6.40 -7.67 4.65
C TYR A 1 -7.59 -7.02 3.94
N GLY A 2 -8.28 -7.69 3.00
CA GLY A 2 -9.38 -7.08 2.23
C GLY A 2 -10.47 -6.39 3.05
N GLN A 3 -10.81 -6.91 4.23
CA GLN A 3 -11.78 -6.30 5.16
C GLN A 3 -11.40 -4.91 5.68
N TYR A 4 -10.10 -4.58 5.65
CA TYR A 4 -9.58 -3.28 6.10
C TYR A 4 -9.42 -2.30 4.93
N ILE A 5 -9.57 -2.74 3.68
CA ILE A 5 -9.34 -1.89 2.51
C ILE A 5 -10.61 -1.08 2.25
N VAL A 6 -10.53 0.22 2.48
CA VAL A 6 -11.60 1.18 2.20
C VAL A 6 -11.65 1.51 0.71
N GLY A 7 -10.49 1.50 0.04
CA GLY A 7 -10.40 1.77 -1.38
C GLY A 7 -9.01 1.51 -1.93
N ARG A 8 -8.90 1.46 -3.26
CA ARG A 8 -7.62 1.39 -3.95
C ARG A 8 -7.67 2.15 -5.27
N MET A 9 -6.55 2.74 -5.65
CA MET A 9 -6.34 3.39 -6.93
C MET A 9 -5.06 2.85 -7.55
N GLY A 10 -5.18 2.35 -8.78
CA GLY A 10 -4.03 1.92 -9.59
C GLY A 10 -3.77 2.94 -10.69
N VAL A 11 -2.54 3.41 -10.81
CA VAL A 11 -2.08 4.30 -11.88
C VAL A 11 -0.92 3.59 -12.61
N PRO A 12 -1.19 2.94 -13.74
CA PRO A 12 -0.15 2.36 -14.57
C PRO A 12 0.59 3.47 -15.31
N TYR A 13 1.86 3.70 -14.97
CA TYR A 13 2.70 4.71 -15.62
C TYR A 13 3.68 4.04 -16.59
N ARG A 14 3.16 3.71 -17.77
CA ARG A 14 3.88 2.93 -18.81
C ARG A 14 5.17 3.61 -19.28
N ASP A 15 5.17 4.92 -19.47
CA ASP A 15 6.36 5.70 -19.85
C ASP A 15 7.55 5.57 -18.89
N LYS A 16 7.28 5.24 -17.62
CA LYS A 16 8.31 5.02 -16.61
C LYS A 16 8.46 3.55 -16.22
N GLU A 17 7.77 2.65 -16.92
CA GLU A 17 7.73 1.21 -16.65
C GLU A 17 7.38 0.87 -15.18
N VAL A 18 6.61 1.73 -14.52
CA VAL A 18 6.19 1.54 -13.12
C VAL A 18 4.67 1.53 -12.99
N CYS A 19 4.19 0.76 -12.02
CA CYS A 19 2.79 0.74 -11.62
C CYS A 19 2.68 1.28 -10.20
N ILE A 20 1.88 2.32 -10.01
CA ILE A 20 1.62 2.90 -8.69
C ILE A 20 0.28 2.36 -8.22
N ILE A 21 0.26 1.74 -7.03
CA ILE A 21 -0.96 1.27 -6.38
C ILE A 21 -1.07 1.99 -5.05
N SER A 22 -2.08 2.84 -4.94
CA SER A 22 -2.49 3.48 -3.68
C SER A 22 -3.58 2.64 -3.05
N VAL A 23 -3.42 2.27 -1.78
CA VAL A 23 -4.42 1.49 -1.03
C VAL A 23 -4.75 2.26 0.24
N ILE A 24 -6.03 2.52 0.45
CA ILE A 24 -6.57 3.19 1.62
C ILE A 24 -7.05 2.10 2.57
N ILE A 25 -6.54 2.13 3.80
CA ILE A 25 -6.75 1.06 4.77
C ILE A 25 -7.22 1.68 6.08
N ASP A 26 -8.30 1.16 6.62
CA ASP A 26 -8.80 1.44 7.97
C ASP A 26 -8.55 0.20 8.84
N ALA A 27 -7.48 0.25 9.64
CA ALA A 27 -7.08 -0.83 10.53
C ALA A 27 -6.22 -0.29 11.67
N THR A 28 -5.97 -1.15 12.66
CA THR A 28 -5.01 -0.86 13.72
C THR A 28 -3.59 -0.78 13.18
N ASN A 29 -2.73 -0.04 13.88
CA ASN A 29 -1.34 0.19 13.47
C ASN A 29 -0.54 -1.11 13.28
N ASP A 30 -0.82 -2.13 14.09
CA ASP A 30 -0.20 -3.46 13.98
C ASP A 30 -0.48 -4.10 12.60
N ILE A 31 -1.73 -4.05 12.15
CA ILE A 31 -2.14 -4.61 10.85
C ILE A 31 -1.53 -3.83 9.69
N ILE A 32 -1.49 -2.50 9.79
CA ILE A 32 -0.87 -1.62 8.78
C ILE A 32 0.63 -1.93 8.68
N SER A 33 1.33 -2.03 9.81
CA SER A 33 2.75 -2.33 9.87
C SER A 33 3.06 -3.74 9.32
N SER A 34 2.27 -4.74 9.72
CA SER A 34 2.40 -6.12 9.22
C SER A 34 2.20 -6.21 7.70
N LEU A 35 1.21 -5.50 7.16
CA LEU A 35 0.97 -5.45 5.71
C LEU A 35 2.10 -4.73 4.97
N SER A 36 2.53 -3.57 5.47
CA SER A 36 3.64 -2.80 4.90
C SER A 36 4.92 -3.62 4.86
N GLY A 37 5.22 -4.36 5.94
CA GLY A 37 6.36 -5.26 6.02
C GLY A 37 6.29 -6.36 4.96
N LYS A 38 5.15 -7.07 4.87
CA LYS A 38 4.96 -8.13 3.87
C LYS A 38 5.11 -7.63 2.43
N LEU A 39 4.54 -6.47 2.12
CA LEU A 39 4.65 -5.89 0.78
C LEU A 39 6.10 -5.42 0.49
N GLY A 40 6.82 -4.94 1.49
CA GLY A 40 8.23 -4.54 1.35
C GLY A 40 9.21 -5.71 1.19
N MET A 41 8.77 -6.95 1.45
CA MET A 41 9.56 -8.17 1.19
C MET A 41 9.45 -8.66 -0.27
N LEU A 42 8.55 -8.07 -1.07
CA LEU A 42 8.40 -8.43 -2.47
C LEU A 42 9.51 -7.76 -3.29
N ASP A 43 10.24 -8.57 -4.05
CA ASP A 43 11.32 -8.09 -4.90
C ASP A 43 10.79 -7.13 -5.98
N GLY A 44 11.50 -6.01 -6.19
CA GLY A 44 11.11 -4.98 -7.16
C GLY A 44 9.94 -4.08 -6.77
N ILE A 45 9.42 -4.17 -5.54
CA ILE A 45 8.32 -3.31 -5.06
C ILE A 45 8.83 -2.35 -3.99
N THR A 46 8.55 -1.06 -4.18
CA THR A 46 8.76 -0.05 -3.13
C THR A 46 7.43 0.27 -2.45
N VAL A 47 7.38 0.14 -1.14
CA VAL A 47 6.18 0.43 -0.34
C VAL A 47 6.42 1.68 0.50
N LYS A 48 5.47 2.62 0.43
CA LYS A 48 5.48 3.82 1.28
C LYS A 48 4.17 3.91 2.04
N THR A 49 4.25 3.74 3.35
CA THR A 49 3.10 3.78 4.25
C THR A 49 3.01 5.15 4.90
N ILE A 50 1.86 5.81 4.73
CA ILE A 50 1.60 7.14 5.29
C ILE A 50 0.45 7.00 6.28
N TYR A 51 0.69 7.40 7.52
CA TYR A 51 -0.34 7.45 8.55
C TYR A 51 -1.06 8.80 8.47
N SER A 52 -2.38 8.78 8.32
CA SER A 52 -3.18 9.99 8.41
C SER A 52 -3.17 10.45 9.87
N LYS A 53 -2.45 11.54 10.18
CA LYS A 53 -2.53 12.20 11.48
C LYS A 53 -3.85 12.96 11.54
N LYS A 54 -4.83 12.43 12.26
CA LYS A 54 -6.00 13.18 12.71
C LYS A 54 -6.10 13.04 14.22
#